data_AF-D1BJ04-F1
#
_entry.id   AF-D1BJ04-F1
#
_cell.length_a   1.000
_cell.length_b   1.000
_cell.length_c   1.000
_cell.angle_alpha   90.00
_cell.angle_beta   90.00
_cell.angle_gamma   90.00
#
_symmetry.space_group_name_H-M   'P 1'
#
loop_
_entity.id
_entity.type
_entity.pdbx_description
1 polymer ?
#
loop_
_entity_poly.entity_id
_entity_poly.type
_entity_poly.pdbx_seq_one_letter_code
_entity_poly.pdbx_strand_id
1 'polypeptide(L)'
;MKNTMKRTGLGLLIAATATFGLTACGSDDDATTGSSTSAEASDVAAADVDVADDLEAARTAVADALAEDDSWNQIMLASDVKAPTVKYGMLVVPFTPSDAASRVTGTVAIEDGAFVIEADSEATGQTWQIDQDGTITEKS
;
A
#
# COMPACT_ATOMS: atom_id res chain seq x y z
N MET A 1 38.21 -16.57 -24.55
CA MET A 1 37.50 -16.07 -25.75
C MET A 1 36.41 -15.10 -25.26
N LYS A 2 36.20 -14.00 -25.98
CA LYS A 2 35.54 -12.76 -25.53
C LYS A 2 34.17 -12.60 -26.19
N ASN A 3 33.10 -12.43 -25.40
CA ASN A 3 31.82 -11.85 -25.85
C ASN A 3 31.37 -10.93 -24.71
N THR A 4 31.60 -9.62 -24.65
CA THR A 4 31.24 -8.47 -25.52
C THR A 4 29.73 -8.26 -25.72
N MET A 5 29.10 -7.67 -24.70
CA MET A 5 28.26 -6.45 -24.72
C MET A 5 27.19 -6.26 -25.82
N LYS A 6 25.94 -5.98 -25.40
CA LYS A 6 25.04 -4.99 -26.04
C LYS A 6 24.12 -4.32 -25.00
N ARG A 7 24.46 -3.09 -24.59
CA ARG A 7 23.52 -2.11 -24.04
C ARG A 7 23.01 -1.29 -25.23
N THR A 8 21.71 -1.30 -25.51
CA THR A 8 21.09 -0.45 -26.53
C THR A 8 19.65 -0.16 -26.15
N GLY A 9 19.26 1.12 -26.06
CA GLY A 9 17.85 1.49 -25.96
C GLY A 9 17.57 2.87 -25.37
N LEU A 10 18.25 3.93 -25.84
CA LEU A 10 17.83 5.31 -25.60
C LEU A 10 16.67 5.63 -26.55
N GLY A 11 15.48 5.88 -26.00
CA GLY A 11 14.30 6.29 -26.75
C GLY A 11 13.71 7.59 -26.20
N LEU A 12 14.25 8.73 -26.65
CA LEU A 12 13.64 10.05 -26.47
C LEU A 12 12.74 10.31 -27.67
N LEU A 13 11.43 10.35 -27.48
CA LEU A 13 10.48 10.88 -28.47
C LEU A 13 9.63 11.97 -27.82
N ILE A 14 10.04 13.22 -28.08
CA ILE A 14 9.24 14.42 -27.88
C ILE A 14 8.72 14.83 -29.26
N ALA A 15 7.39 14.96 -29.40
CA ALA A 15 6.71 16.10 -30.03
C ALA A 15 5.30 15.70 -30.49
N ALA A 16 4.27 16.39 -29.98
CA ALA A 16 3.35 17.21 -30.78
C ALA A 16 2.12 17.62 -29.94
N THR A 17 2.14 18.87 -29.50
CA THR A 17 1.01 19.82 -29.48
C THR A 17 -0.40 19.29 -29.73
N ALA A 18 -1.25 19.35 -28.71
CA ALA A 18 -2.69 19.56 -28.86
C ALA A 18 -3.09 20.76 -27.98
N THR A 19 -3.16 21.93 -28.61
CA THR A 19 -3.81 23.14 -28.09
C THR A 19 -5.34 23.01 -28.24
N PHE A 20 -6.06 23.86 -27.50
CA PHE A 20 -7.53 23.97 -27.30
C PHE A 20 -8.01 23.15 -26.08
N GLY A 21 -8.40 23.72 -24.94
CA GLY A 21 -8.62 25.10 -24.52
C GLY A 21 -9.75 25.10 -23.49
N LEU A 22 -9.56 25.76 -22.33
CA LEU A 22 -10.59 26.52 -21.61
C LEU A 22 -9.95 27.21 -20.38
N THR A 23 -9.59 28.47 -20.59
CA THR A 23 -9.67 29.62 -19.66
C THR A 23 -10.13 29.35 -18.21
N ALA A 24 -9.21 29.52 -17.25
CA ALA A 24 -9.42 30.38 -16.09
C ALA A 24 -8.08 30.99 -15.67
N CYS A 25 -7.86 32.20 -16.15
CA CYS A 25 -6.74 33.07 -15.82
C CYS A 25 -7.08 33.86 -14.55
N GLY A 26 -6.13 33.94 -13.61
CA GLY A 26 -6.17 34.87 -12.49
C GLY A 26 -4.93 34.76 -11.60
N SER A 27 -3.80 35.32 -12.08
CA SER A 27 -2.65 35.95 -11.40
C SER A 27 -2.15 35.40 -10.05
N ASP A 28 -0.87 35.22 -9.71
CA ASP A 28 0.45 35.70 -10.16
C ASP A 28 1.49 34.84 -9.39
N ASP A 29 2.69 34.65 -9.96
CA ASP A 29 3.96 34.12 -9.41
C ASP A 29 4.04 33.65 -7.93
N ASP A 30 4.38 32.37 -7.70
CA ASP A 30 5.60 31.98 -6.92
C ASP A 30 5.92 30.47 -7.01
N ALA A 31 7.20 30.20 -7.31
CA ALA A 31 8.04 29.06 -6.98
C ALA A 31 7.46 27.67 -6.58
N THR A 32 7.92 26.66 -7.33
CA THR A 32 8.64 25.47 -6.80
C THR A 32 7.86 24.28 -6.20
N THR A 33 8.15 23.12 -6.79
CA THR A 33 8.01 21.73 -6.28
C THR A 33 6.64 21.08 -6.36
N GLY A 34 6.43 20.38 -7.49
CA GLY A 34 6.27 18.93 -7.47
C GLY A 34 5.19 18.37 -6.56
N SER A 35 3.94 18.76 -6.80
CA SER A 35 2.79 17.98 -6.35
C SER A 35 2.67 16.75 -7.26
N SER A 36 3.26 15.64 -6.84
CA SER A 36 2.93 14.32 -7.35
C SER A 36 1.84 13.74 -6.47
N THR A 37 0.64 14.33 -6.52
CA THR A 37 -0.57 13.59 -6.15
C THR A 37 -0.97 12.79 -7.37
N SER A 38 -0.56 11.52 -7.40
CA SER A 38 -1.12 10.50 -8.28
C SER A 38 -1.02 9.17 -7.56
N ALA A 39 -2.09 8.89 -6.82
CA ALA A 39 -2.56 7.55 -6.54
C ALA A 39 -4.08 7.66 -6.53
N GLU A 40 -4.67 7.65 -7.73
CA GLU A 40 -6.10 7.31 -7.88
C GLU A 40 -6.16 5.79 -7.66
N ALA A 41 -6.25 5.38 -6.41
CA ALA A 41 -6.54 4.01 -6.00
C ALA A 41 -8.07 3.85 -5.98
N SER A 42 -8.54 2.86 -6.73
CA SER A 42 -9.91 2.38 -6.91
C SER A 42 -10.98 2.91 -5.93
N ASP A 43 -11.98 3.61 -6.48
CA ASP A 43 -13.20 4.14 -5.84
C ASP A 43 -14.07 3.08 -5.14
N VAL A 44 -13.63 2.58 -3.99
CA VAL A 44 -14.43 2.70 -2.77
C VAL A 44 -13.62 3.68 -1.94
N ALA A 45 -14.07 4.92 -1.81
CA ALA A 45 -13.34 5.91 -1.05
C ALA A 45 -13.06 5.32 0.35
N ALA A 46 -11.80 5.08 0.69
CA ALA A 46 -11.38 4.60 2.01
C ALA A 46 -12.03 5.41 3.15
N ALA A 47 -12.42 6.66 2.88
CA ALA A 47 -13.19 7.54 3.75
C ALA A 47 -14.60 7.02 4.17
N ASP A 48 -15.17 6.01 3.50
CA ASP A 48 -16.47 5.41 3.87
C ASP A 48 -16.33 4.10 4.67
N VAL A 49 -15.12 3.54 4.74
CA VAL A 49 -14.83 2.30 5.47
C VAL A 49 -14.19 2.63 6.81
N ASP A 50 -14.89 2.35 7.92
CA ASP A 50 -14.46 2.71 9.28
C ASP A 50 -13.14 2.04 9.71
N VAL A 51 -12.81 0.88 9.13
CA VAL A 51 -11.57 0.12 9.38
C VAL A 51 -10.46 0.40 8.36
N ALA A 52 -10.62 1.39 7.48
CA ALA A 52 -9.63 1.66 6.42
C ALA A 52 -8.23 1.98 7.00
N ASP A 53 -8.15 2.84 8.01
CA ASP A 53 -6.88 3.22 8.63
C ASP A 53 -6.16 1.99 9.23
N ASP A 54 -6.90 1.07 9.84
CA ASP A 54 -6.35 -0.16 10.40
C ASP A 54 -5.82 -1.10 9.32
N LEU A 55 -6.56 -1.24 8.22
CA LEU A 55 -6.15 -2.03 7.06
C LEU A 55 -4.89 -1.44 6.40
N GLU A 56 -4.84 -0.13 6.19
CA GLU A 56 -3.68 0.56 5.60
C GLU A 56 -2.44 0.49 6.50
N ALA A 57 -2.61 0.67 7.82
CA ALA A 57 -1.53 0.56 8.79
C ALA A 57 -0.98 -0.87 8.85
N ALA A 58 -1.86 -1.88 8.86
CA ALA A 58 -1.45 -3.28 8.82
C ALA A 58 -0.73 -3.62 7.50
N ARG A 59 -1.25 -3.16 6.36
CA ARG A 59 -0.64 -3.35 5.04
C ARG A 59 0.73 -2.71 4.96
N THR A 60 0.88 -1.50 5.48
CA THR A 60 2.17 -0.80 5.54
C THR A 60 3.18 -1.57 6.38
N ALA A 61 2.77 -2.07 7.54
CA ALA A 61 3.63 -2.87 8.41
C ALA A 61 4.14 -4.16 7.74
N VAL A 62 3.28 -4.84 6.96
CA VAL A 62 3.66 -6.02 6.17
C VAL A 62 4.56 -5.65 4.99
N ALA A 63 4.22 -4.58 4.26
CA ALA A 63 4.99 -4.12 3.11
C ALA A 63 6.41 -3.65 3.50
N ASP A 64 6.55 -2.93 4.61
CA ASP A 64 7.84 -2.49 5.14
C ASP A 64 8.71 -3.70 5.52
N ALA A 65 8.12 -4.69 6.19
CA ALA A 65 8.81 -5.92 6.54
C ALA A 65 9.31 -6.70 5.31
N LEU A 66 8.50 -6.76 4.25
CA LEU A 66 8.88 -7.41 2.99
C LEU A 66 9.89 -6.61 2.17
N ALA A 67 9.91 -5.28 2.31
CA ALA A 67 10.93 -4.44 1.71
C ALA A 67 12.31 -4.64 2.36
N GLU A 68 12.36 -5.01 3.65
CA GLU A 68 13.59 -5.37 4.35
C GLU A 68 14.06 -6.80 4.00
N ASP A 69 13.14 -7.77 3.96
CA ASP A 69 13.40 -9.16 3.62
C ASP A 69 12.15 -9.81 2.99
N ASP A 70 12.21 -10.17 1.71
CA ASP A 70 11.10 -10.74 0.95
C ASP A 70 10.96 -12.26 1.09
N SER A 71 11.80 -12.91 1.90
CA SER A 71 11.80 -14.37 2.07
C SER A 71 10.74 -14.91 3.04
N TRP A 72 9.98 -14.01 3.68
CA TRP A 72 8.93 -14.38 4.62
C TRP A 72 7.69 -14.89 3.91
N ASN A 73 7.30 -16.13 4.20
CA ASN A 73 6.01 -16.70 3.76
C ASN A 73 4.86 -16.35 4.72
N GLN A 74 5.18 -15.81 5.89
CA GLN A 74 4.20 -15.46 6.92
C GLN A 74 4.74 -14.38 7.86
N ILE A 75 3.89 -13.40 8.19
CA ILE A 75 4.17 -12.33 9.14
C ILE A 75 3.07 -12.28 10.19
N MET A 76 3.44 -12.23 11.47
CA MET A 76 2.50 -12.06 12.58
C MET A 76 2.44 -10.60 13.01
N LEU A 77 1.24 -10.03 12.96
CA LEU A 77 0.93 -8.71 13.47
C LEU A 77 0.56 -8.83 14.96
N ALA A 78 1.32 -8.18 15.82
CA ALA A 78 1.12 -8.30 17.27
C ALA A 78 1.37 -6.98 18.02
N SER A 79 0.54 -6.70 19.03
CA SER A 79 0.65 -5.47 19.83
C SER A 79 1.59 -5.60 21.04
N ASP A 80 2.03 -6.82 21.38
CA ASP A 80 2.92 -7.10 22.51
C ASP A 80 4.39 -6.79 22.22
N VAL A 81 4.74 -6.51 20.96
CA VAL A 81 6.10 -6.16 20.55
C VAL A 81 6.20 -4.66 20.23
N LYS A 82 7.39 -4.08 20.46
CA LYS A 82 7.65 -2.65 20.20
C LYS A 82 8.46 -2.40 18.92
N ALA A 83 9.05 -3.44 18.36
CA ALA A 83 9.83 -3.41 17.14
C ALA A 83 9.70 -4.78 16.45
N PRO A 84 9.91 -4.85 15.11
CA PRO A 84 9.95 -6.12 14.40
C PRO A 84 10.95 -7.09 15.03
N THR A 85 10.54 -8.35 15.22
CA THR A 85 11.38 -9.38 15.85
C THR A 85 11.04 -10.76 15.31
N VAL A 86 12.01 -11.68 15.32
CA VAL A 86 11.78 -13.06 14.86
C VAL A 86 11.52 -13.96 16.08
N LYS A 87 10.35 -14.59 16.13
CA LYS A 87 10.01 -15.60 17.15
C LYS A 87 9.64 -16.92 16.46
N TYR A 88 10.26 -18.02 16.87
CA TYR A 88 10.00 -19.37 16.32
C TYR A 88 10.15 -19.49 14.80
N GLY A 89 11.03 -18.69 14.18
CA GLY A 89 11.21 -18.68 12.72
C GLY A 89 10.13 -17.91 11.95
N MET A 90 9.31 -17.11 12.65
CA MET A 90 8.29 -16.23 12.09
C MET A 90 8.62 -14.78 12.43
N LEU A 91 8.47 -13.88 11.46
CA LEU A 91 8.59 -12.45 11.71
C LEU A 91 7.34 -11.95 12.43
N VAL A 92 7.55 -11.24 13.53
CA VAL A 92 6.52 -10.60 14.34
C VAL A 92 6.70 -9.10 14.24
N VAL A 93 5.69 -8.41 13.74
CA VAL A 93 5.70 -6.97 13.47
C VAL A 93 4.73 -6.27 14.42
N PRO A 94 5.12 -5.12 15.02
CA PRO A 94 4.24 -4.36 15.89
C PRO A 94 3.05 -3.81 15.12
N PHE A 95 1.84 -4.15 15.58
CA PHE A 95 0.59 -3.58 15.06
C PHE A 95 -0.46 -3.57 16.17
N THR A 96 -1.21 -2.48 16.26
CA THR A 96 -2.33 -2.35 17.20
C THR A 96 -3.52 -1.80 16.42
N PRO A 97 -4.62 -2.57 16.29
CA PRO A 97 -5.83 -2.07 15.66
C PRO A 97 -6.48 -0.99 16.53
N SER A 98 -7.21 -0.10 15.88
CA SER A 98 -8.07 0.89 16.51
C SER A 98 -9.35 0.25 17.08
N ASP A 99 -10.12 1.06 17.83
CA ASP A 99 -11.44 0.64 18.33
C ASP A 99 -12.50 0.51 17.23
N ALA A 100 -12.21 0.91 15.98
CA ALA A 100 -13.11 0.72 14.85
C ALA A 100 -13.14 -0.73 14.37
N ALA A 101 -12.07 -1.50 14.61
CA ALA A 101 -11.98 -2.90 14.22
C ALA A 101 -12.21 -3.83 15.42
N SER A 102 -13.22 -4.69 15.31
CA SER A 102 -13.47 -5.78 16.27
C SER A 102 -12.40 -6.89 16.17
N ARG A 103 -11.80 -7.03 14.98
CA ARG A 103 -10.72 -7.97 14.67
C ARG A 103 -9.93 -7.47 13.46
N VAL A 104 -8.63 -7.71 13.45
CA VAL A 104 -7.76 -7.62 12.28
C VAL A 104 -6.98 -8.93 12.13
N THR A 105 -6.65 -9.34 10.90
CA THR A 105 -5.82 -10.54 10.63
C THR A 105 -4.48 -10.46 11.37
N GLY A 106 -4.32 -11.29 12.41
CA GLY A 106 -3.11 -11.34 13.21
C GLY A 106 -1.94 -12.10 12.57
N THR A 107 -2.21 -12.95 11.57
CA THR A 107 -1.16 -13.68 10.86
C THR A 107 -1.43 -13.62 9.38
N VAL A 108 -0.56 -12.91 8.67
CA VAL A 108 -0.66 -12.64 7.24
C VAL A 108 0.17 -13.68 6.49
N ALA A 109 -0.49 -14.45 5.64
CA ALA A 109 0.18 -15.35 4.70
C ALA A 109 0.65 -14.56 3.48
N ILE A 110 1.86 -14.88 3.01
CA ILE A 110 2.47 -14.23 1.86
C ILE A 110 2.76 -15.29 0.82
N GLU A 111 2.25 -15.07 -0.38
CA GLU A 111 2.41 -15.96 -1.53
C GLU A 111 3.04 -15.16 -2.67
N ASP A 112 4.33 -15.41 -2.93
CA ASP A 112 5.09 -14.70 -3.98
C ASP A 112 5.00 -13.16 -3.86
N GLY A 113 4.95 -12.64 -2.63
CA GLY A 113 4.82 -11.22 -2.33
C GLY A 113 3.38 -10.68 -2.32
N ALA A 114 2.39 -11.47 -2.74
CA ALA A 114 0.98 -11.13 -2.60
C ALA A 114 0.46 -11.50 -1.21
N PHE A 115 -0.42 -10.67 -0.66
CA PHE A 115 -1.05 -10.89 0.64
C PHE A 115 -2.40 -10.18 0.74
N VAL A 116 -3.24 -10.66 1.65
CA VAL A 116 -4.54 -10.04 1.96
C VAL A 116 -4.66 -9.92 3.48
N ILE A 117 -5.13 -8.77 3.94
CA ILE A 117 -5.40 -8.49 5.36
C ILE A 117 -6.88 -8.18 5.48
N GLU A 118 -7.52 -8.73 6.52
CA GLU A 118 -8.94 -8.56 6.78
C GLU A 118 -9.14 -7.82 8.10
N ALA A 119 -10.18 -7.00 8.16
CA ALA A 119 -10.63 -6.31 9.35
C ALA A 119 -12.15 -6.38 9.45
N ASP A 120 -12.64 -6.68 10.65
CA ASP A 120 -14.07 -6.74 10.94
C ASP A 120 -14.49 -5.42 11.60
N SER A 121 -15.36 -4.65 10.95
CA SER A 121 -15.89 -3.39 11.46
C SER A 121 -16.70 -3.62 12.74
N GLU A 122 -16.33 -2.94 13.83
CA GLU A 122 -17.10 -2.93 15.07
C GLU A 122 -18.42 -2.17 14.88
N ALA A 123 -18.42 -1.11 14.06
CA ALA A 123 -19.60 -0.26 13.85
C ALA A 123 -20.69 -0.95 13.01
N THR A 124 -20.29 -1.72 11.99
CA THR A 124 -21.20 -2.28 10.98
C THR A 124 -21.29 -3.80 11.01
N GLY A 125 -20.32 -4.48 11.62
CA GLY A 125 -20.19 -5.94 11.58
C GLY A 125 -19.76 -6.50 10.22
N GLN A 126 -19.44 -5.64 9.25
CA GLN A 126 -18.96 -6.03 7.92
C GLN A 126 -17.47 -6.38 7.98
N THR A 127 -17.06 -7.39 7.20
CA THR A 127 -15.65 -7.71 7.00
C THR A 127 -15.14 -7.00 5.76
N TRP A 128 -14.06 -6.26 5.92
CA TRP A 128 -13.33 -5.60 4.84
C TRP A 128 -11.97 -6.25 4.66
N GLN A 129 -11.45 -6.20 3.45
CA GLN A 129 -10.13 -6.71 3.13
C GLN A 129 -9.33 -5.70 2.31
N ILE A 130 -8.01 -5.68 2.52
CA ILE A 130 -7.06 -4.92 1.72
C ILE A 130 -6.04 -5.87 1.10
N ASP A 131 -5.73 -5.68 -0.18
CA ASP A 131 -4.68 -6.40 -0.89
C ASP A 131 -3.31 -5.68 -0.78
N GLN A 132 -2.25 -6.30 -1.33
CA GLN A 132 -0.92 -5.71 -1.35
C GLN A 132 -0.84 -4.35 -2.06
N ASP A 133 -1.75 -4.09 -3.00
CA ASP A 133 -1.78 -2.87 -3.82
C ASP A 133 -2.53 -1.73 -3.11
N GLY A 134 -3.22 -2.02 -2.01
CA GLY A 134 -3.99 -1.06 -1.23
C GLY A 134 -5.47 -0.99 -1.65
N THR A 135 -5.95 -1.95 -2.43
CA THR A 135 -7.36 -2.00 -2.81
C THR A 135 -8.19 -2.53 -1.65
N ILE A 136 -9.10 -1.70 -1.13
CA ILE A 136 -10.04 -2.11 -0.08
C ILE A 136 -11.34 -2.58 -0.72
N THR A 137 -11.81 -3.77 -0.32
CA THR A 137 -13.08 -4.35 -0.78
C THR A 137 -13.83 -5.00 0.38
N GLU A 138 -15.16 -4.98 0.33
CA GLU A 138 -15.98 -5.76 1.26
C GLU A 138 -15.82 -7.26 0.96
N LYS A 139 -15.64 -8.07 2.00
CA LYS A 139 -15.54 -9.52 1.89
C LYS A 139 -16.96 -10.12 1.93
N SER A 140 -17.42 -10.59 0.78
CA SER A 140 -18.76 -11.21 0.59
C SER A 140 -18.88 -12.64 1.14
#